data_AF-A0A971NDS4-F1
#
_entry.id   AF-A0A971NDS4-F1
#
_cell.length_a   1.000
_cell.length_b   1.000
_cell.length_c   1.000
_cell.angle_alpha   90.00
_cell.angle_beta   90.00
_cell.angle_gamma   90.00
#
_symmetry.space_group_name_H-M   'P 1'
#
loop_
_entity.id
_entity.type
_entity.pdbx_description
1 polymer ?
#
loop_
_entity_poly.entity_id
_entity_poly.type
_entity_poly.pdbx_seq_one_letter_code
_entity_poly.pdbx_strand_id
1 'polypeptide(L)' 'MMSPLRLLKNGILTENPTFVLVLGLCPTLAVTTSASNGFGMGLAAMAVLMGSNVMISMIRKFIPDEIRIPAFIVVIAG' A
#
# COMPACT_ATOMS: atom_id res chain seq x y z
N MET A 1 -9.60 14.83 28.15
CA MET A 1 -10.27 13.60 27.67
C MET A 1 -10.78 13.86 26.24
N MET A 2 -9.95 13.62 25.22
CA MET A 2 -10.30 13.96 23.84
C MET A 2 -11.16 12.82 23.26
N SER A 3 -12.35 13.15 22.78
CA SER A 3 -13.36 12.19 22.33
C SER A 3 -12.86 11.30 21.18
N PRO A 4 -13.08 9.97 21.23
CA PRO A 4 -12.61 9.02 20.21
C PRO A 4 -13.14 9.34 18.80
N LEU A 5 -14.31 9.98 18.73
CA LEU A 5 -14.92 10.46 17.48
C LEU A 5 -14.09 11.53 16.74
N ARG A 6 -13.33 12.38 17.45
CA ARG A 6 -12.44 13.36 16.80
C ARG A 6 -11.20 12.70 16.22
N LEU A 7 -10.68 11.65 16.87
CA LEU A 7 -9.54 10.88 16.40
C LEU A 7 -9.88 10.13 15.09
N LEU A 8 -11.06 9.52 15.03
CA LEU A 8 -11.59 8.87 13.82
C LEU A 8 -11.84 9.88 12.70
N LYS A 9 -12.48 11.02 13.01
CA LYS A 9 -12.76 12.05 11.99
C LYS A 9 -11.48 12.67 11.42
N ASN A 10 -10.45 12.85 12.25
CA ASN A 10 -9.18 13.38 11.80
C ASN A 10 -8.38 12.36 10.97
N GLY A 11 -8.35 11.09 11.39
CA GLY A 11 -7.62 10.04 10.67
C GLY A 11 -8.20 9.68 9.30
N ILE A 12 -9.52 9.81 9.11
CA ILE A 12 -10.18 9.48 7.83
C ILE A 12 -10.15 10.65 6.83
N LEU A 13 -10.31 11.89 7.29
CA LEU A 13 -10.57 13.04 6.41
C LEU A 13 -9.45 14.09 6.34
N THR A 14 -8.76 14.38 7.45
CA THR A 14 -7.75 15.45 7.51
C THR A 14 -6.31 14.97 7.52
N GLU A 15 -6.04 13.72 7.90
CA GLU A 15 -4.69 13.15 8.01
C GLU A 15 -4.49 11.88 7.16
N ASN A 16 -5.48 11.48 6.35
CA ASN A 16 -5.37 10.26 5.55
C ASN A 16 -4.42 10.49 4.36
N PRO A 17 -3.29 9.78 4.27
CA PRO A 17 -2.29 9.97 3.21
C PRO A 17 -2.87 9.73 1.79
N THR A 18 -3.93 8.93 1.68
CA THR A 18 -4.63 8.66 0.42
C THR A 18 -5.37 9.90 -0.09
N PHE A 19 -5.95 10.70 0.82
CA PHE A 19 -6.75 11.89 0.48
C PHE A 19 -5.92 13.18 0.47
N VAL A 20 -4.97 13.32 1.39
CA VAL A 20 -4.19 14.56 1.57
C VAL A 20 -2.91 14.57 0.73
N LEU A 21 -2.19 13.44 0.72
CA LEU A 21 -0.93 13.31 0.00
C LEU A 21 -1.12 12.71 -1.41
N VAL A 22 -2.35 12.32 -1.74
CA VAL A 22 -2.74 11.86 -3.07
C VAL A 22 -1.92 10.63 -3.52
N LEU A 23 -1.57 9.76 -2.55
CA LEU A 23 -0.84 8.52 -2.81
C LEU A 23 -1.82 7.40 -3.22
N GLY A 24 -1.47 6.63 -4.26
CA GLY A 24 -2.28 5.50 -4.73
C GLY A 24 -3.48 5.89 -5.60
N LEU A 25 -3.39 6.98 -6.37
CA LEU A 25 -4.46 7.39 -7.28
C LEU A 25 -4.71 6.45 -8.47
N CYS A 26 -3.64 5.89 -9.05
CA CYS A 26 -3.79 4.99 -10.20
C CYS A 26 -4.74 3.82 -9.94
N PRO A 27 -4.63 3.05 -8.84
CA PRO A 27 -5.57 1.97 -8.56
C PRO A 27 -6.95 2.46 -8.13
N THR A 28 -7.05 3.58 -7.40
CA THR A 28 -8.33 4.09 -6.92
C THR A 28 -9.22 4.61 -8.05
N LEU A 29 -8.64 5.32 -9.03
CA LEU A 29 -9.35 5.76 -10.24
C LEU A 29 -9.82 4.57 -11.09
N ALA A 30 -8.99 3.53 -11.22
CA ALA A 30 -9.29 2.34 -12.02
C ALA A 30 -10.49 1.52 -11.50
N VAL A 31 -10.71 1.49 -10.18
CA VAL A 31 -11.74 0.65 -9.55
C VAL A 31 -13.05 1.37 -9.22
N THR A 32 -13.17 2.65 -9.61
CA THR A 32 -14.41 3.44 -9.41
C THR A 32 -15.63 2.90 -10.16
N THR A 33 -15.42 2.08 -11.19
CA THR A 33 -16.47 1.57 -12.07
C THR A 33 -17.17 0.32 -11.54
N SER A 34 -16.51 -0.49 -10.70
CA SER A 34 -17.04 -1.77 -10.25
C SER A 34 -16.47 -2.20 -8.91
N ALA A 35 -17.36 -2.41 -7.94
CA ALA A 35 -16.99 -2.88 -6.60
C ALA A 35 -16.31 -4.26 -6.63
N SER A 36 -16.72 -5.13 -7.57
CA SER A 36 -16.10 -6.44 -7.79
C SER A 36 -14.63 -6.33 -8.24
N ASN A 37 -14.33 -5.40 -9.14
CA ASN A 37 -12.97 -5.16 -9.63
C ASN A 37 -12.09 -4.54 -8.54
N GLY A 38 -12.64 -3.63 -7.72
CA GLY A 38 -11.96 -3.07 -6.56
C GLY A 38 -11.56 -4.12 -5.54
N PHE A 39 -12.47 -5.04 -5.23
CA PHE A 39 -12.21 -6.13 -4.31
C PHE A 39 -11.13 -7.09 -4.85
N GLY A 40 -11.20 -7.44 -6.15
CA GLY A 40 -10.20 -8.27 -6.81
C GLY A 40 -8.80 -7.63 -6.82
N MET A 41 -8.70 -6.34 -7.11
CA MET A 41 -7.42 -5.61 -7.12
C MET A 41 -6.82 -5.50 -5.72
N GLY A 42 -7.63 -5.26 -4.69
CA GLY A 42 -7.19 -5.22 -3.30
C GLY A 42 -6.69 -6.57 -2.79
N LEU A 43 -7.40 -7.66 -3.11
CA LEU A 43 -6.96 -9.02 -2.78
C LEU A 43 -5.66 -9.40 -3.51
N ALA A 44 -5.57 -9.08 -4.80
CA ALA A 44 -4.36 -9.32 -5.57
C ALA A 44 -3.16 -8.56 -4.96
N ALA A 45 -3.33 -7.28 -4.62
CA ALA A 45 -2.29 -6.48 -3.98
C ALA A 45 -1.88 -7.05 -2.61
N MET A 46 -2.83 -7.50 -1.78
CA MET A 46 -2.53 -8.18 -0.52
C MET A 46 -1.71 -9.45 -0.73
N ALA A 47 -2.08 -10.28 -1.70
CA ALA A 47 -1.37 -11.52 -2.01
C ALA A 47 0.06 -11.25 -2.50
N VAL A 48 0.23 -10.30 -3.42
CA VAL A 48 1.55 -9.90 -3.95
C VAL A 48 2.42 -9.33 -2.83
N LEU A 49 1.91 -8.40 -2.01
CA LEU A 49 2.66 -7.81 -0.90
C LEU A 49 3.08 -8.88 0.13
N MET A 50 2.22 -9.85 0.41
CA MET A 50 2.55 -10.94 1.32
C MET A 50 3.67 -11.82 0.75
N GLY A 51 3.60 -12.17 -0.55
CA GLY A 51 4.63 -12.92 -1.25
C GLY A 51 5.97 -12.18 -1.36
N SER A 52 5.94 -10.92 -1.78
CA SER A 52 7.14 -10.08 -1.90
C SER A 52 7.84 -9.91 -0.55
N ASN A 53 7.11 -9.70 0.55
CA ASN A 53 7.74 -9.58 1.88
C ASN A 53 8.43 -10.88 2.33
N VAL A 54 7.88 -12.05 2.00
CA VAL A 54 8.54 -13.34 2.26
C VAL A 54 9.82 -13.49 1.43
N MET A 55 9.75 -13.16 0.13
CA MET A 55 10.91 -13.18 -0.76
C MET A 55 12.01 -12.21 -0.31
N ILE A 56 11.62 -10.98 0.04
CA ILE A 56 12.52 -9.93 0.54
C ILE A 56 13.21 -10.38 1.84
N SER A 57 12.49 -11.02 2.75
CA SER A 57 13.05 -11.53 4.00
C SER A 57 14.20 -12.52 3.76
N MET A 58 14.09 -13.37 2.74
CA MET A 58 15.16 -14.32 2.35
C MET A 58 16.37 -13.63 1.71
N ILE A 59 16.15 -12.58 0.91
CA ILE A 59 17.22 -11.93 0.13
C ILE A 59 17.88 -10.76 0.90
N ARG A 60 17.28 -10.26 2.00
CA ARG A 60 17.75 -9.05 2.72
C ARG A 60 19.22 -9.09 3.15
N LYS A 61 19.81 -10.27 3.34
CA LYS A 61 21.23 -10.41 3.75
C LYS A 61 22.22 -10.13 2.62
N PHE A 62 21.79 -10.19 1.36
CA PHE A 62 22.64 -10.00 0.18
C PHE A 62 22.52 -8.60 -0.44
N ILE A 63 21.54 -7.80 -0.02
CA ILE A 63 21.24 -6.50 -0.64
C ILE A 63 21.99 -5.39 0.11
N PRO A 64 22.90 -4.64 -0.53
CA PRO A 64 23.51 -3.45 0.06
C PRO A 64 22.47 -2.34 0.29
N ASP A 65 22.61 -1.61 1.40
CA ASP A 65 21.61 -0.63 1.88
C ASP A 65 21.28 0.48 0.88
N GLU A 66 22.20 0.80 -0.02
CA GLU A 66 22.05 1.85 -1.04
C GLU A 66 20.97 1.52 -2.10
N ILE A 67 20.71 0.24 -2.35
CA ILE A 67 19.75 -0.22 -3.39
C ILE A 67 18.51 -0.91 -2.83
N ARG A 68 18.28 -0.86 -1.52
CA ARG A 68 17.13 -1.56 -0.88
C ARG A 68 15.77 -1.12 -1.43
N ILE A 69 15.57 0.18 -1.67
CA ILE A 69 14.30 0.74 -2.16
C ILE A 69 14.03 0.27 -3.60
N PRO A 70 14.94 0.48 -4.58
CA PRO A 70 14.72 -0.01 -5.94
C PRO A 70 14.62 -1.54 -6.02
N ALA A 71 15.37 -2.28 -5.21
CA ALA A 71 15.25 -3.74 -5.17
C ALA A 71 13.84 -4.21 -4.75
N PHE A 72 13.23 -3.58 -3.75
CA PHE A 72 11.86 -3.92 -3.34
C PHE A 72 10.83 -3.59 -4.41
N ILE A 73 11.01 -2.50 -5.16
CA ILE A 73 10.12 -2.13 -6.27
C ILE A 73 10.21 -3.17 -7.39
N VAL A 74 11.40 -3.65 -7.74
CA VAL A 74 11.59 -4.69 -8.76
C VAL A 74 10.94 -6.02 -8.34
N VAL A 75 11.02 -6.39 -7.05
CA VAL A 75 10.37 -7.62 -6.55
C VAL A 75 8.83 -7.51 -6.51
N ILE A 76 8.28 -6.30 -6.44
CA ILE A 76 6.83 -6.06 -6.47
C ILE A 76 6.33 -5.94 -7.93
N ALA A 77 7.14 -5.40 -8.83
CA ALA A 77 6.80 -5.18 -10.24
C ALA A 77 7.06 -6.41 -11.13
N GLY A 78 8.00 -7.26 -10.73
CA GLY A 78 8.37 -8.50 -11.42
C GLY A 78 7.46 -9.68 -11.14
#